data_AF-X1G438-F1
#
_entry.id   AF-X1G438-F1
#
_cell.length_a   1.000
_cell.length_b   1.000
_cell.length_c   1.000
_cell.angle_alpha   90.00
_cell.angle_beta   90.00
_cell.angle_gamma   90.00
#
_symmetry.space_group_name_H-M   'P 1'
#
loop_
_entity.id
_entity.type
_entity.pdbx_description
1 polymer ?
#
loop_
_entity_poly.entity_id
_entity_poly.type
_entity_poly.pdbx_seq_one_letter_code
_entity_poly.pdbx_strand_id
1 'polypeptide(L)'
;ITKKKELLKDLFDLRKENIKSIRSHLYHMLLLSGAIAAFLMPVYASGNLSEIQKLLIPWSISSLLLAIIIGIFHLSQVLRDENRWLSDMNLAAENHDTEAYKRYKTRSDASKREKKRAGFYSYLVEILFILGCILLIAALILKQFDL
;
A
#
# COMPACT_ATOMS: atom_id res chain seq x y z
N ILE A 1 17.26 -12.01 33.33
CA ILE A 1 15.77 -12.00 33.25
C ILE A 1 15.26 -10.72 32.58
N THR A 2 15.84 -9.55 32.88
CA THR A 2 15.44 -8.23 32.35
C THR A 2 15.56 -8.10 30.81
N LYS A 3 16.71 -8.47 30.22
CA LYS A 3 16.92 -8.40 28.75
C LYS A 3 15.97 -9.28 27.93
N LYS A 4 15.58 -10.45 28.43
CA LYS A 4 14.64 -11.36 27.74
C LYS A 4 13.22 -10.79 27.73
N LYS A 5 12.79 -10.15 28.83
CA LYS A 5 11.50 -9.47 28.91
C LYS A 5 11.45 -8.25 27.98
N GLU A 6 12.53 -7.47 27.87
CA GLU A 6 12.61 -6.34 26.93
C GLU A 6 12.54 -6.81 25.47
N LEU A 7 13.32 -7.82 25.08
CA LEU A 7 13.29 -8.40 23.73
C LEU A 7 11.90 -8.94 23.34
N LEU A 8 11.21 -9.61 24.27
CA LEU A 8 9.85 -10.11 24.04
C LEU A 8 8.83 -8.98 23.91
N LYS A 9 9.01 -7.89 24.66
CA LYS A 9 8.15 -6.71 24.56
C LYS A 9 8.35 -6.01 23.21
N ASP A 10 9.58 -5.78 22.79
CA ASP A 10 9.90 -5.17 21.50
C ASP A 10 9.35 -6.03 20.34
N LEU A 11 9.44 -7.35 20.44
CA LEU A 11 8.84 -8.29 19.48
C LEU A 11 7.32 -8.13 19.39
N PHE A 12 6.67 -7.95 20.53
CA PHE A 12 5.21 -7.77 20.61
C PHE A 12 4.78 -6.43 20.03
N ASP A 13 5.51 -5.35 20.34
CA ASP A 13 5.25 -4.01 19.81
C ASP A 13 5.47 -3.98 18.29
N LEU A 14 6.53 -4.62 17.78
CA LEU A 14 6.77 -4.78 16.34
C LEU A 14 5.64 -5.54 15.63
N ARG A 15 5.17 -6.68 16.19
CA ARG A 15 4.04 -7.41 15.61
C ARG A 15 2.77 -6.55 15.57
N LYS A 16 2.53 -5.75 16.61
CA LYS A 16 1.35 -4.87 16.69
C LYS A 16 1.41 -3.74 15.66
N GLU A 17 2.56 -3.10 15.49
CA GLU A 17 2.77 -2.08 14.47
C GLU A 17 2.62 -2.65 13.06
N ASN A 18 3.18 -3.83 12.80
CA ASN A 18 3.07 -4.52 11.51
C ASN A 18 1.60 -4.86 11.17
N ILE A 19 0.85 -5.46 12.10
CA ILE A 19 -0.57 -5.75 11.90
C ILE A 19 -1.36 -4.47 11.58
N LYS A 20 -1.05 -3.36 12.27
CA LYS A 20 -1.69 -2.06 12.00
C LYS A 20 -1.34 -1.55 10.59
N SER A 21 -0.08 -1.66 10.19
CA SER A 21 0.42 -1.26 8.87
C SER A 21 -0.25 -2.07 7.74
N ILE A 22 -0.25 -3.40 7.85
CA ILE A 22 -0.87 -4.32 6.90
C ILE A 22 -2.37 -4.05 6.77
N ARG A 23 -3.06 -3.91 7.92
CA ARG A 23 -4.49 -3.61 7.94
C ARG A 23 -4.80 -2.30 7.21
N SER A 24 -3.99 -1.26 7.44
CA SER A 24 -4.13 0.02 6.73
C SER A 24 -4.01 -0.17 5.22
N HIS A 25 -2.99 -0.88 4.75
CA HIS A 25 -2.79 -1.12 3.31
C HIS A 25 -3.92 -1.93 2.68
N LEU A 26 -4.42 -2.95 3.37
CA LEU A 26 -5.59 -3.73 2.93
C LEU A 26 -6.85 -2.87 2.82
N TYR A 27 -7.07 -1.94 3.76
CA TYR A 27 -8.18 -0.99 3.67
C TYR A 27 -8.07 -0.11 2.43
N HIS A 28 -6.89 0.46 2.14
CA HIS A 28 -6.70 1.29 0.95
C HIS A 28 -6.91 0.49 -0.35
N MET A 29 -6.44 -0.75 -0.41
CA MET A 29 -6.67 -1.68 -1.53
C MET A 29 -8.16 -1.99 -1.77
N LEU A 30 -8.90 -2.26 -0.70
CA LEU A 30 -10.34 -2.54 -0.76
C LEU A 30 -11.13 -1.30 -1.20
N LEU A 31 -10.75 -0.13 -0.69
CA LEU A 31 -11.38 1.14 -1.03
C LEU A 31 -11.11 1.50 -2.50
N LEU A 32 -9.90 1.25 -3.01
CA LEU A 32 -9.59 1.40 -4.44
C LEU A 32 -10.41 0.46 -5.31
N SER A 33 -10.46 -0.83 -4.95
CA SER A 33 -11.22 -1.84 -5.70
C SER A 33 -12.71 -1.51 -5.72
N GLY A 34 -13.25 -1.06 -4.58
CA GLY A 34 -14.64 -0.61 -4.44
C GLY A 34 -14.95 0.63 -5.27
N ALA A 35 -14.05 1.62 -5.29
CA ALA A 35 -14.18 2.80 -6.15
C ALA A 35 -14.24 2.38 -7.63
N ILE A 36 -13.28 1.57 -8.11
CA ILE A 36 -13.28 1.08 -9.49
C ILE A 36 -14.60 0.37 -9.83
N ALA A 37 -15.08 -0.54 -8.97
CA ALA A 37 -16.32 -1.27 -9.21
C ALA A 37 -17.56 -0.35 -9.27
N ALA A 38 -17.67 0.59 -8.33
CA ALA A 38 -18.78 1.55 -8.26
C ALA A 38 -18.82 2.49 -9.48
N PHE A 39 -17.66 2.76 -10.09
CA PHE A 39 -17.56 3.66 -11.25
C PHE A 39 -17.62 2.95 -12.60
N LEU A 40 -17.15 1.70 -12.71
CA LEU A 40 -17.29 0.91 -13.92
C LEU A 40 -18.74 0.52 -14.20
N MET A 41 -19.51 0.20 -13.15
CA MET A 41 -20.90 -0.25 -13.30
C MET A 41 -21.79 0.75 -14.08
N PRO A 42 -21.87 2.05 -13.70
CA PRO A 42 -22.73 3.02 -14.40
C PRO A 42 -22.26 3.35 -15.82
N VAL A 43 -20.94 3.35 -16.03
CA VAL A 43 -20.32 3.67 -17.33
C VAL A 43 -20.66 2.60 -18.37
N TYR A 44 -20.41 1.33 -18.04
CA TYR A 44 -20.72 0.20 -18.93
C TYR A 44 -22.23 -0.03 -19.06
N ALA A 45 -23.02 0.25 -18.02
CA ALA A 45 -24.46 0.12 -18.08
C ALA A 45 -25.13 1.15 -19.00
N SER A 46 -24.51 2.32 -19.20
CA SER A 46 -25.16 3.42 -19.93
C SER A 46 -25.09 3.34 -21.46
N GLY A 47 -24.19 2.53 -22.04
CA GLY A 47 -24.13 2.20 -23.47
C GLY A 47 -23.85 3.37 -24.45
N ASN A 48 -24.01 4.62 -24.02
CA ASN A 48 -23.94 5.83 -24.83
C ASN A 48 -22.90 6.78 -24.22
N LEU A 49 -21.65 6.61 -24.61
CA LEU A 49 -20.51 7.40 -24.12
C LEU A 49 -20.04 8.38 -25.20
N SER A 50 -19.77 9.63 -24.82
CA SER A 50 -19.21 10.63 -25.72
C SER A 50 -17.77 10.28 -26.13
N GLU A 51 -17.26 10.85 -27.22
CA GLU A 51 -15.88 10.59 -27.68
C GLU A 51 -14.82 10.94 -26.62
N ILE A 52 -15.06 12.00 -25.83
CA ILE A 52 -14.17 12.39 -24.73
C ILE A 52 -14.22 11.36 -23.59
N GLN A 53 -15.40 10.80 -23.29
CA GLN A 53 -15.56 9.77 -22.27
C GLN A 53 -14.89 8.46 -22.67
N LYS A 54 -15.01 8.05 -23.93
CA LYS A 54 -14.31 6.88 -24.48
C LYS A 54 -12.79 7.00 -24.31
N LEU A 55 -12.25 8.22 -24.21
CA LEU A 55 -10.84 8.48 -23.97
C LEU A 55 -10.49 8.60 -22.47
N LEU A 56 -11.27 9.35 -21.69
CA LEU A 56 -10.98 9.60 -20.26
C LEU A 56 -11.18 8.36 -19.37
N ILE A 57 -12.20 7.54 -19.65
CA ILE A 57 -12.53 6.37 -18.83
C ILE A 57 -11.39 5.34 -18.83
N PRO A 58 -10.86 4.89 -19.99
CA PRO A 58 -9.72 3.96 -20.00
C PRO A 58 -8.47 4.50 -19.32
N TRP A 59 -8.22 5.81 -19.41
CA TRP A 59 -7.07 6.45 -18.77
C TRP A 59 -7.21 6.46 -17.25
N SER A 60 -8.40 6.77 -16.74
CA SER A 60 -8.68 6.69 -15.31
C SER A 60 -8.57 5.26 -14.80
N ILE A 61 -9.16 4.28 -15.50
CA ILE A 61 -9.05 2.86 -15.15
C ILE A 61 -7.57 2.43 -15.12
N SER A 62 -6.80 2.79 -16.13
CA SER A 62 -5.37 2.45 -16.21
C SER A 62 -4.57 3.06 -15.06
N SER A 63 -4.86 4.31 -14.69
CA SER A 63 -4.22 5.00 -13.57
C SER A 63 -4.55 4.34 -12.22
N LEU A 64 -5.82 3.99 -12.01
CA LEU A 64 -6.29 3.28 -10.82
C LEU A 64 -5.72 1.86 -10.72
N LEU A 65 -5.68 1.11 -11.84
CA LEU A 65 -5.04 -0.20 -11.90
C LEU A 65 -3.55 -0.12 -11.61
N LEU A 66 -2.86 0.89 -12.14
CA LEU A 66 -1.45 1.10 -11.87
C LEU A 66 -1.20 1.41 -10.39
N ALA A 67 -2.07 2.22 -9.75
CA ALA A 67 -2.03 2.48 -8.32
C ALA A 67 -2.23 1.19 -7.49
N ILE A 68 -3.14 0.29 -7.91
CA ILE A 68 -3.30 -1.03 -7.28
C ILE A 68 -2.04 -1.86 -7.44
N ILE A 69 -1.49 -1.99 -8.65
CA ILE A 69 -0.30 -2.82 -8.89
C ILE A 69 0.88 -2.34 -8.04
N ILE A 70 1.13 -1.02 -8.02
CA ILE A 70 2.20 -0.43 -7.22
C ILE A 70 1.94 -0.68 -5.72
N GLY A 71 0.70 -0.50 -5.26
CA GLY A 71 0.33 -0.75 -3.87
C GLY A 71 0.51 -2.22 -3.47
N ILE A 72 0.15 -3.19 -4.32
CA ILE A 72 0.33 -4.63 -4.06
C ILE A 72 1.81 -4.97 -4.00
N PHE A 73 2.61 -4.43 -4.92
CA PHE A 73 4.05 -4.66 -4.96
C PHE A 73 4.72 -4.08 -3.71
N HIS A 74 4.32 -2.86 -3.30
CA HIS A 74 4.81 -2.24 -2.07
C HIS A 74 4.43 -3.06 -0.83
N LEU A 75 3.16 -3.47 -0.72
CA LEU A 75 2.70 -4.32 0.38
C LEU A 75 3.46 -5.65 0.43
N SER A 76 3.73 -6.26 -0.73
CA SER A 76 4.50 -7.49 -0.83
C SER A 76 5.95 -7.32 -0.37
N GLN A 77 6.57 -6.17 -0.64
CA GLN A 77 7.90 -5.84 -0.13
C GLN A 77 7.89 -5.65 1.38
N VAL A 78 6.96 -4.82 1.89
CA VAL A 78 6.79 -4.58 3.33
C VAL A 78 6.58 -5.89 4.08
N LEU A 79 5.68 -6.75 3.60
CA LEU A 79 5.42 -8.07 4.19
C LEU A 79 6.66 -8.96 4.20
N ARG A 80 7.43 -9.01 3.10
CA ARG A 80 8.66 -9.81 3.04
C ARG A 80 9.72 -9.31 4.00
N ASP A 81 9.92 -8.00 4.08
CA ASP A 81 10.94 -7.41 4.94
C ASP A 81 10.56 -7.52 6.41
N GLU A 82 9.28 -7.28 6.75
CA GLU A 82 8.74 -7.51 8.10
C GLU A 82 8.87 -8.97 8.54
N ASN A 83 8.59 -9.93 7.65
CA ASN A 83 8.68 -11.35 7.99
C ASN A 83 10.14 -11.79 8.22
N ARG A 84 11.09 -11.25 7.46
CA ARG A 84 12.53 -11.45 7.71
C ARG A 84 12.98 -10.85 9.05
N TRP A 85 12.48 -9.66 9.39
CA TRP A 85 12.79 -9.00 10.66
C TRP A 85 12.30 -9.78 11.86
N LEU A 86 11.05 -10.27 11.79
CA LEU A 86 10.47 -11.11 12.83
C LEU A 86 11.26 -12.42 13.00
N SER A 87 11.75 -13.01 11.90
CA SER A 87 12.60 -14.20 11.94
C SER A 87 13.96 -13.94 12.61
N ASP A 88 14.68 -12.89 12.20
CA ASP A 88 15.97 -12.51 12.80
C ASP A 88 15.85 -12.21 14.31
N MET A 89 14.74 -11.57 14.69
CA MET A 89 14.50 -11.16 16.07
C MET A 89 14.04 -12.34 16.94
N ASN A 90 13.24 -13.27 16.41
CA ASN A 90 12.94 -14.54 17.09
C ASN A 90 14.22 -15.34 17.33
N LEU A 91 15.11 -15.46 16.34
CA LEU A 91 16.39 -16.14 16.49
C LEU A 91 17.28 -15.50 17.57
N ALA A 92 17.32 -14.17 17.62
CA ALA A 92 18.06 -13.44 18.65
C ALA A 92 17.45 -13.64 20.06
N ALA A 93 16.12 -13.72 20.16
CA ALA A 93 15.40 -13.87 21.44
C ALA A 93 15.40 -15.31 21.98
N GLU A 94 15.32 -16.32 21.10
CA GLU A 94 15.30 -17.74 21.46
C GLU A 94 16.70 -18.32 21.67
N ASN A 95 17.65 -18.01 20.79
CA ASN A 95 18.98 -18.65 20.78
C ASN A 95 20.09 -17.79 21.41
N HIS A 96 19.78 -16.60 21.92
CA HIS A 96 20.77 -15.63 22.41
C HIS A 96 21.88 -15.31 21.38
N ASP A 97 21.56 -15.46 20.09
CA ASP A 97 22.51 -15.26 19.00
C ASP A 97 22.82 -13.76 18.83
N THR A 98 24.03 -13.37 19.27
CA THR A 98 24.54 -12.01 19.18
C THR A 98 24.76 -11.54 17.74
N GLU A 99 24.99 -12.44 16.78
CA GLU A 99 25.07 -12.06 15.37
C GLU A 99 23.69 -11.74 14.80
N ALA A 100 22.67 -12.53 15.14
CA ALA A 100 21.29 -12.27 14.74
C ALA A 100 20.82 -10.89 15.24
N TYR A 101 21.16 -10.54 16.49
CA TYR A 101 20.87 -9.20 17.03
C TYR A 101 21.62 -8.08 16.30
N LYS A 102 22.88 -8.30 15.91
CA LYS A 102 23.66 -7.32 15.12
C LYS A 102 23.09 -7.14 13.71
N ARG A 103 22.66 -8.23 13.06
CA ARG A 103 21.95 -8.20 11.77
C ARG A 103 20.64 -7.42 11.87
N TYR A 104 19.83 -7.68 12.89
CA TYR A 104 18.61 -6.91 13.18
C TYR A 104 18.90 -5.42 13.35
N LYS A 105 19.87 -5.05 14.21
CA LYS A 105 20.18 -3.64 14.49
C LYS A 105 20.65 -2.89 13.24
N THR A 106 21.52 -3.52 12.44
CA THR A 106 22.03 -2.95 11.18
C THR A 106 20.90 -2.75 10.17
N ARG A 107 19.96 -3.70 10.09
CA ARG A 107 18.78 -3.61 9.22
C ARG A 107 17.74 -2.60 9.73
N SER A 108 17.55 -2.48 11.03
CA SER A 108 16.66 -1.49 11.65
C SER A 108 17.11 -0.06 11.31
N ASP A 109 18.42 0.22 11.37
CA ASP A 109 18.97 1.52 10.98
C ASP A 109 18.94 1.74 9.45
N ALA A 110 19.05 0.68 8.65
CA ALA A 110 18.83 0.76 7.20
C ALA A 110 17.35 1.04 6.86
N SER A 111 16.41 0.44 7.59
CA SER A 111 14.98 0.67 7.40
C SER A 111 14.52 2.05 7.84
N LYS A 112 15.19 2.69 8.82
CA LYS A 112 14.96 4.13 9.04
C LYS A 112 15.23 4.96 7.78
N ARG A 113 16.18 4.54 6.92
CA ARG A 113 16.42 5.17 5.61
C ARG A 113 15.40 4.71 4.57
N GLU A 114 14.97 3.45 4.58
CA GLU A 114 13.93 2.97 3.67
C GLU A 114 12.52 3.48 4.00
N LYS A 115 12.22 3.84 5.25
CA LYS A 115 10.96 4.53 5.62
C LYS A 115 10.78 5.84 4.84
N LYS A 116 11.86 6.52 4.45
CA LYS A 116 11.78 7.66 3.51
C LYS A 116 11.35 7.23 2.09
N ARG A 117 11.80 6.07 1.61
CA ARG A 117 11.40 5.51 0.31
C ARG A 117 9.97 4.95 0.33
N ALA A 118 9.56 4.30 1.42
CA ALA A 118 8.19 3.87 1.63
C ALA A 118 7.22 5.07 1.61
N GLY A 119 7.63 6.20 2.20
CA GLY A 119 6.91 7.48 2.06
C GLY A 119 6.73 7.89 0.60
N PHE A 120 7.78 7.80 -0.22
CA PHE A 120 7.70 8.12 -1.65
C PHE A 120 6.70 7.24 -2.42
N TYR A 121 6.70 5.92 -2.19
CA TYR A 121 5.73 5.02 -2.84
C TYR A 121 4.29 5.28 -2.37
N SER A 122 4.08 5.56 -1.09
CA SER A 122 2.78 5.97 -0.57
C SER A 122 2.28 7.24 -1.25
N TYR A 123 3.13 8.27 -1.35
CA TYR A 123 2.82 9.50 -2.07
C TYR A 123 2.52 9.27 -3.55
N LEU A 124 3.28 8.40 -4.22
CA LEU A 124 3.05 8.08 -5.63
C LEU A 124 1.69 7.38 -5.84
N VAL A 125 1.33 6.43 -4.97
CA VAL A 125 0.02 5.76 -5.01
C VAL A 125 -1.11 6.76 -4.75
N GLU A 126 -0.96 7.66 -3.78
CA GLU A 126 -1.94 8.73 -3.52
C GLU A 126 -2.10 9.68 -4.71
N ILE A 127 -1.01 10.11 -5.34
CA ILE A 127 -1.05 10.99 -6.51
C ILE A 127 -1.77 10.31 -7.68
N LEU A 128 -1.44 9.05 -7.97
CA LEU A 128 -2.09 8.27 -9.02
C LEU A 128 -3.57 8.06 -8.71
N PHE A 129 -3.92 7.81 -7.45
CA PHE A 129 -5.29 7.68 -7.02
C PHE A 129 -6.09 8.98 -7.21
N ILE A 130 -5.57 10.10 -6.72
CA ILE A 130 -6.21 11.42 -6.85
C ILE A 130 -6.38 11.77 -8.33
N LEU A 131 -5.34 11.57 -9.16
CA LEU A 131 -5.41 11.80 -10.60
C LEU A 131 -6.48 10.93 -11.26
N GLY A 132 -6.50 9.63 -10.94
CA GLY A 132 -7.53 8.69 -11.41
C GLY A 132 -8.93 9.19 -11.08
N CYS A 133 -9.18 9.60 -9.82
CA CYS A 133 -10.46 10.16 -9.39
C CYS A 133 -10.82 11.46 -10.12
N ILE A 134 -9.88 12.40 -10.30
CA ILE A 134 -10.13 13.66 -11.01
C ILE A 134 -10.55 13.41 -12.46
N LEU A 135 -9.80 12.57 -13.18
CA LEU A 135 -10.12 12.22 -14.58
C LEU A 135 -11.49 11.55 -14.69
N LEU A 136 -11.88 10.78 -13.67
CA LEU A 136 -13.14 10.07 -13.64
C LEU A 136 -14.32 11.01 -13.32
N ILE A 137 -14.15 11.93 -12.37
CA ILE A 137 -15.12 13.00 -12.08
C ILE A 137 -15.30 13.89 -13.32
N ALA A 138 -14.21 14.27 -13.99
CA ALA A 138 -14.27 15.04 -15.23
C ALA A 138 -15.09 14.31 -16.31
N ALA A 139 -14.86 13.00 -16.51
CA ALA A 139 -15.63 12.20 -17.45
C ALA A 139 -17.13 12.14 -17.11
N LEU A 140 -17.49 12.08 -15.83
CA LEU A 140 -18.88 12.07 -15.36
C LEU A 140 -19.57 13.44 -15.49
N ILE A 141 -18.88 14.53 -15.13
CA ILE A 141 -19.41 15.89 -15.24
C ILE A 141 -19.62 16.25 -16.72
N LEU A 142 -18.69 15.89 -17.60
CA LEU A 142 -18.84 16.11 -19.05
C LEU A 142 -20.10 15.44 -19.64
N LYS A 143 -20.61 14.37 -19.01
CA LYS A 143 -21.90 13.77 -19.38
C LYS A 143 -23.09 14.73 -19.22
N GLN A 144 -23.02 15.65 -18.25
CA GLN A 144 -24.12 16.57 -17.94
C GLN A 144 -24.18 17.74 -18.93
N PHE A 145 -23.11 18.00 -19.68
CA PHE A 145 -23.00 19.16 -20.54
C PHE A 145 -23.24 18.90 -22.03
N ASP A 146 -23.57 17.66 -22.43
CA ASP A 146 -23.87 17.25 -23.83
C ASP A 146 -22.99 17.99 -24.86
N LEU A 147 -21.67 17.90 -24.65
CA LEU A 147 -20.62 18.35 -25.56
C LEU A 147 -20.13 17.20 -26.43
#